data_AF-A0A836IVD2-F1
#
_entry.id   AF-A0A836IVD2-F1
#
_cell.length_a   1.000
_cell.length_b   1.000
_cell.length_c   1.000
_cell.angle_alpha   90.00
_cell.angle_beta   90.00
_cell.angle_gamma   90.00
#
_symmetry.space_group_name_H-M   'P 1'
#
loop_
_entity.id
_entity.type
_entity.pdbx_description
1 polymer ?
#
loop_
_entity_poly.entity_id
_entity_poly.type
_entity_poly.pdbx_seq_one_letter_code
_entity_poly.pdbx_strand_id
1 'polypeptide(L)'
;MSNRFFQKFYLRCGKCSGIQRSAQGYKPIANPILFKSETHCQDYHNEQRRAAGYSGMLVTVRCDRCECVHSNWKVLDAQQFLDAKLSMTQEERSQRLWASKS
;
A
#
# COMPACT_ATOMS: atom_id res chain seq x y z
N MET A 1 -13.88 8.02 3.17
CA MET A 1 -12.81 7.26 2.49
C MET A 1 -13.42 6.30 1.47
N SER A 2 -13.70 6.82 0.28
CA SER A 2 -14.07 6.02 -0.90
C SER A 2 -12.84 5.38 -1.56
N ASN A 3 -13.05 4.31 -2.32
CA ASN A 3 -12.09 3.84 -3.30
C ASN A 3 -12.83 3.07 -4.40
N ARG A 4 -12.84 3.59 -5.63
CA ARG A 4 -13.63 2.98 -6.70
C ARG A 4 -12.97 1.74 -7.31
N PHE A 5 -11.65 1.70 -7.37
CA PHE A 5 -10.90 0.71 -8.12
C PHE A 5 -9.97 -0.11 -7.22
N PHE A 6 -9.78 -1.37 -7.57
CA PHE A 6 -8.79 -2.21 -6.92
C PHE A 6 -7.39 -1.75 -7.29
N GLN A 7 -6.50 -1.66 -6.29
CA GLN A 7 -5.08 -1.37 -6.53
C GLN A 7 -4.18 -2.17 -5.60
N LYS A 8 -3.03 -2.58 -6.14
CA LYS A 8 -1.99 -3.33 -5.42
C LYS A 8 -0.76 -2.45 -5.22
N PHE A 9 -0.16 -2.55 -4.04
CA PHE A 9 1.02 -1.79 -3.65
C PHE A 9 2.11 -2.73 -3.10
N TYR A 10 3.37 -2.33 -3.28
CA TYR A 10 4.52 -2.96 -2.65
C TYR A 10 5.01 -2.05 -1.53
N LEU A 11 5.07 -2.55 -0.32
CA LEU A 11 5.44 -1.78 0.85
C LEU A 11 6.72 -2.36 1.46
N ARG A 12 7.76 -1.54 1.56
CA ARG A 12 8.99 -1.88 2.28
C ARG A 12 8.91 -1.37 3.71
N CYS A 13 9.07 -2.27 4.67
CA CYS A 13 9.13 -1.95 6.08
C CYS A 13 10.44 -1.22 6.38
N GLY A 14 10.35 -0.04 7.01
CA GLY A 14 11.54 0.73 7.41
C GLY A 14 12.27 0.18 8.64
N LYS A 15 11.70 -0.81 9.35
CA LYS A 15 12.35 -1.44 10.52
C LYS A 15 13.17 -2.68 10.16
N CYS A 16 12.61 -3.60 9.38
CA CYS A 16 13.25 -4.87 9.03
C CYS A 16 13.63 -5.01 7.55
N SER A 17 13.37 -3.98 6.74
CA SER A 17 13.59 -3.99 5.28
C SER A 17 12.80 -5.05 4.50
N GLY A 18 11.89 -5.79 5.15
CA GLY A 18 10.99 -6.73 4.50
C GLY A 18 10.01 -6.03 3.56
N ILE A 19 9.70 -6.66 2.44
CA ILE A 19 8.74 -6.16 1.46
C ILE A 19 7.49 -7.03 1.49
N GLN A 20 6.34 -6.41 1.74
CA GLN A 20 5.04 -7.07 1.70
C GLN A 20 4.14 -6.43 0.64
N ARG A 21 3.17 -7.22 0.17
CA ARG A 21 2.13 -6.75 -0.75
C ARG A 21 0.94 -6.25 0.06
N SER A 22 0.44 -5.08 -0.31
CA SER A 22 -0.80 -4.53 0.23
C SER A 22 -1.81 -4.35 -0.90
N ALA A 23 -3.08 -4.52 -0.58
CA ALA A 23 -4.16 -4.36 -1.53
C ALA A 23 -5.19 -3.39 -0.96
N GLN A 24 -5.67 -2.50 -1.82
CA GLN A 24 -6.81 -1.66 -1.53
C GLN A 24 -8.00 -2.14 -2.37
N GLY A 25 -9.05 -2.60 -1.69
CA GLY A 25 -10.29 -3.02 -2.32
C GLY A 25 -11.27 -1.87 -2.55
N TYR A 26 -12.41 -2.20 -3.15
CA TYR A 26 -13.52 -1.27 -3.35
C TYR A 26 -14.11 -0.81 -2.01
N LYS A 27 -14.37 0.50 -1.89
CA LYS A 27 -15.18 1.10 -0.83
C LYS A 27 -16.17 2.07 -1.47
N PRO A 28 -17.47 1.98 -1.15
CA PRO A 28 -18.48 2.84 -1.76
C PRO A 28 -18.21 4.32 -1.46
N ILE A 29 -18.70 5.18 -2.35
CA ILE A 29 -18.74 6.63 -2.13
C ILE A 29 -19.70 6.95 -0.96
N ALA A 30 -19.49 8.10 -0.31
CA ALA A 30 -20.46 8.64 0.63
C ALA A 30 -21.86 8.76 -0.02
N ASN A 31 -22.92 8.60 0.78
CA ASN A 31 -24.29 8.56 0.28
C ASN A 31 -24.62 9.82 -0.55
N PRO A 32 -24.86 9.69 -1.87
CA PRO A 32 -25.11 10.85 -2.72
C PRO A 32 -26.50 11.47 -2.50
N ILE A 33 -27.44 10.74 -1.90
CA ILE A 33 -28.80 11.26 -1.58
C ILE A 33 -28.72 12.24 -0.41
N LEU A 34 -27.97 11.90 0.64
CA LEU A 34 -27.67 12.79 1.77
C LEU A 34 -26.38 13.56 1.48
N PHE A 35 -26.45 14.43 0.46
CA PHE A 35 -25.29 15.04 -0.15
C PHE A 35 -24.50 15.94 0.82
N LYS A 36 -23.18 15.72 0.86
CA LYS A 36 -22.21 16.53 1.59
C LYS A 36 -21.03 16.87 0.70
N SER A 37 -21.06 18.03 0.04
CA SER A 37 -20.05 18.44 -0.94
C SER A 37 -18.62 18.32 -0.42
N GLU A 38 -18.35 18.80 0.79
CA GLU A 38 -17.03 18.74 1.41
C GLU A 38 -16.49 17.30 1.50
N THR A 39 -17.31 16.36 1.96
CA THR A 39 -16.94 14.94 2.05
C THR A 39 -16.64 14.36 0.67
N HIS A 40 -17.48 14.65 -0.33
CA HIS A 40 -17.30 14.13 -1.68
C HIS A 40 -16.03 14.68 -2.35
N CYS A 41 -15.77 15.98 -2.25
CA CYS A 41 -14.56 16.60 -2.80
C CYS A 41 -13.30 16.09 -2.10
N GLN A 42 -13.32 16.00 -0.76
CA GLN A 42 -12.19 15.48 0.00
C GLN A 42 -11.89 14.02 -0.35
N ASP A 43 -12.93 13.19 -0.44
CA ASP A 43 -12.77 11.77 -0.82
C ASP A 43 -12.22 11.63 -2.25
N TYR A 44 -12.67 12.46 -3.21
CA TYR A 44 -12.11 12.51 -4.56
C TYR A 44 -10.60 12.83 -4.57
N HIS A 45 -10.17 13.90 -3.90
CA HIS A 45 -8.75 14.26 -3.85
C HIS A 45 -7.91 13.20 -3.11
N ASN A 46 -8.46 12.61 -2.06
CA ASN A 46 -7.82 11.51 -1.36
C ASN A 46 -7.70 10.25 -2.23
N GLU A 47 -8.68 9.98 -3.08
CA GLU A 47 -8.65 8.87 -4.03
C GLU A 47 -7.53 9.06 -5.07
N GLN A 48 -7.39 10.26 -5.63
CA GLN A 48 -6.28 10.59 -6.54
C GLN A 48 -4.91 10.40 -5.87
N ARG A 49 -4.75 10.83 -4.61
CA ARG A 49 -3.50 10.65 -3.85
C ARG A 49 -3.16 9.18 -3.62
N ARG A 50 -4.16 8.34 -3.31
CA ARG A 50 -3.97 6.89 -3.17
C ARG A 50 -3.62 6.23 -4.50
N ALA A 51 -4.31 6.60 -5.57
CA ALA A 51 -4.03 6.12 -6.92
C ALA A 51 -2.58 6.40 -7.33
N ALA A 52 -2.06 7.57 -6.96
CA ALA A 52 -0.67 7.98 -7.13
C ALA A 52 0.26 7.44 -6.02
N GLY A 53 0.09 6.19 -5.58
CA GLY A 53 1.03 5.53 -4.67
C GLY A 53 1.05 6.10 -3.24
N TYR A 54 -0.09 6.54 -2.73
CA TYR A 54 -0.19 7.22 -1.41
C TYR A 54 0.62 8.52 -1.31
N SER A 55 0.70 9.29 -2.40
CA SER A 55 1.40 10.58 -2.41
C SER A 55 0.88 11.52 -1.32
N GLY A 56 1.78 12.01 -0.46
CA GLY A 56 1.43 12.88 0.67
C GLY A 56 0.55 12.20 1.72
N MET A 57 0.55 10.86 1.81
CA MET A 57 -0.19 10.10 2.81
C MET A 57 0.74 9.21 3.63
N LEU A 58 0.48 9.15 4.94
CA LEU A 58 1.21 8.26 5.84
C LEU A 58 0.57 6.86 5.83
N VAL A 59 1.29 5.86 5.33
CA VAL A 59 0.83 4.47 5.28
C VAL A 59 1.05 3.82 6.63
N THR A 60 -0.03 3.34 7.27
CA THR A 60 0.02 2.63 8.56
C THR A 60 -0.56 1.24 8.39
N VAL A 61 0.28 0.22 8.47
CA VAL A 61 -0.11 -1.20 8.38
C VAL A 61 0.73 -2.06 9.33
N ARG A 62 0.25 -3.26 9.64
CA ARG A 62 1.02 -4.29 10.35
C ARG A 62 2.10 -4.85 9.44
N CYS A 63 3.32 -4.99 9.94
CA CYS A 63 4.38 -5.72 9.25
C CYS A 63 4.25 -7.21 9.57
N ASP A 64 4.22 -8.07 8.55
CA ASP A 64 4.09 -9.52 8.76
C ASP A 64 5.33 -10.15 9.41
N ARG A 65 6.48 -9.47 9.34
CA ARG A 65 7.77 -9.95 9.90
C ARG A 65 8.05 -9.44 11.29
N CYS A 66 7.83 -8.15 11.50
CA CYS A 66 8.02 -7.54 12.82
C CYS A 66 6.82 -7.78 13.74
N GLU A 67 5.69 -8.24 13.15
CA GLU A 67 4.38 -8.41 13.77
C GLU A 67 3.76 -7.15 14.38
N CYS A 68 4.43 -5.99 14.28
CA CYS A 68 3.99 -4.71 14.82
C CYS A 68 3.28 -3.84 13.79
N VAL A 69 2.30 -3.05 14.26
CA VAL A 69 1.70 -1.95 13.50
C VAL A 69 2.58 -0.71 13.62
N HIS A 70 2.93 -0.11 12.49
CA HIS A 70 3.65 1.16 12.45
C HIS A 70 3.45 1.89 11.13
N SER A 71 3.91 3.13 11.07
CA SER A 71 3.80 3.98 9.88
C SER A 71 5.12 4.16 9.12
N ASN A 72 6.19 3.51 9.56
CA ASN A 72 7.49 3.52 8.90
C ASN A 72 7.50 2.59 7.66
N TRP A 73 6.83 3.03 6.59
CA TRP A 73 6.67 2.29 5.34
C TRP A 73 7.12 3.14 4.16
N LYS A 74 7.90 2.54 3.27
CA LYS A 74 8.19 3.09 1.95
C LYS A 74 7.34 2.37 0.91
N VAL A 75 6.48 3.11 0.20
CA VAL A 75 5.76 2.60 -0.97
C VAL A 75 6.76 2.49 -2.11
N LEU A 76 6.82 1.31 -2.73
CA LEU A 76 7.62 1.07 -3.93
C LEU A 76 6.68 1.02 -5.14
N ASP A 77 7.09 1.67 -6.22
CA ASP A 77 6.48 1.39 -7.52
C ASP A 77 6.88 -0.02 -8.02
N ALA A 78 6.27 -0.44 -9.12
CA ALA A 78 6.50 -1.78 -9.66
C ALA A 78 7.96 -2.00 -10.11
N GLN A 79 8.60 -0.99 -10.67
CA GLN A 79 9.97 -1.08 -11.16
C GLN A 79 10.97 -1.14 -10.01
N GLN A 80 10.82 -0.26 -9.02
CA GLN A 80 11.59 -0.27 -7.78
C GLN A 80 11.48 -1.61 -7.04
N PHE A 81 10.30 -2.24 -7.07
CA PHE A 81 10.14 -3.58 -6.53
C PHE A 81 10.90 -4.63 -7.36
N LEU A 82 10.80 -4.59 -8.69
CA LEU A 82 11.52 -5.52 -9.58
C LEU A 82 13.03 -5.40 -9.40
N ASP A 83 13.57 -4.18 -9.39
CA ASP A 83 15.00 -3.93 -9.19
C ASP A 83 15.48 -4.48 -7.84
N ALA A 84 14.71 -4.23 -6.77
CA ALA A 84 14.99 -4.77 -5.45
C ALA A 84 14.89 -6.30 -5.39
N LYS A 85 13.91 -6.91 -6.06
CA LYS A 85 13.73 -8.37 -6.06
C LYS A 85 14.83 -9.07 -6.86
N LEU A 86 15.20 -8.52 -8.01
CA LEU A 86 16.16 -9.12 -8.93
C LEU A 86 17.59 -9.04 -8.41
N SER A 87 17.91 -8.01 -7.61
CA SER A 87 19.21 -7.89 -6.92
C SER A 87 19.38 -8.81 -5.72
N MET A 88 18.31 -9.37 -5.16
CA MET A 88 18.37 -10.26 -3.98
C MET A 88 18.75 -11.70 -4.33
N THR A 89 19.53 -12.32 -3.46
CA THR A 89 19.77 -13.78 -3.50
C THR A 89 18.50 -14.56 -3.14
N GLN A 90 18.47 -15.86 -3.40
CA GLN A 90 17.31 -16.69 -3.07
C GLN A 90 17.02 -16.75 -1.55
N GLU A 91 18.07 -16.75 -0.74
CA GLU A 91 17.98 -16.71 0.73
C GLU A 91 17.44 -15.36 1.21
N GLU A 92 17.91 -14.26 0.62
CA GLU A 92 17.36 -12.94 0.93
C GLU A 92 15.91 -12.80 0.50
N ARG A 93 15.47 -13.49 -0.56
CA ARG A 93 14.08 -13.50 -0.98
C ARG A 93 13.19 -14.27 0.00
N SER A 94 13.63 -15.44 0.47
CA SER A 94 12.88 -16.23 1.47
C SER A 94 12.81 -15.55 2.83
N GLN A 95 13.89 -14.83 3.18
CA GLN A 95 13.86 -13.80 4.18
C GLN A 95 13.00 -12.66 3.65
N ARG A 96 13.46 -11.54 3.14
CA ARG A 96 12.68 -10.28 2.99
C ARG A 96 11.33 -10.29 2.25
N LEU A 97 10.99 -11.26 1.39
CA LEU A 97 9.72 -11.25 0.62
C LEU A 97 8.63 -12.14 1.25
N TRP A 98 7.42 -12.11 0.68
CA TRP A 98 6.37 -13.07 1.05
C TRP A 98 6.70 -14.46 0.51
N ALA A 99 6.19 -15.50 1.17
CA ALA A 99 6.34 -16.88 0.71
C ALA A 99 5.83 -17.03 -0.74
N SER A 100 6.68 -17.49 -1.65
CA SER A 100 6.22 -17.95 -2.95
C SER A 100 5.41 -19.22 -2.73
N LYS A 101 4.15 -19.25 -3.20
CA LYS A 101 3.49 -20.53 -3.39
C LYS A 101 4.31 -21.26 -4.46
N SER A 102 4.89 -22.39 -4.07
CA SER A 102 5.40 -23.43 -4.96
C SER A 102 4.34 -23.82 -5.98
#